data_AF-A0A5I0Z9T4-F1
#
_entry.id   AF-A0A5I0Z9T4-F1
#
_cell.length_a   1.000
_cell.length_b   1.000
_cell.length_c   1.000
_cell.angle_alpha   90.00
_cell.angle_beta   90.00
_cell.angle_gamma   90.00
#
_symmetry.space_group_name_H-M   'P 1'
#
loop_
_entity.id
_entity.type
_entity.pdbx_description
1 polymer ?
#
loop_
_entity_poly.entity_id
_entity_poly.type
_entity_poly.pdbx_seq_one_letter_code
_entity_poly.pdbx_strand_id
1 'polypeptide(L)'
;MVKRSEIKFIRPCLSIYENNKVLTPAYALQCLTLKKVIQINLDNCSLQRMEELSSTSTLEDVKRVGLLPLVDLLQSGSVCLTAIGVNEMPDIWVEKSMAAYQNFCHQFWPSHIDDPEATFRDYSPDAKEKKVLFQELSAEARTVYGLHYISMLQIQNIKLNYSHLTPEKRFEVYLYSMISFIDMISAYDLEIAKYAFWDLDSNAINQLPESIHTRRKYIKENFYKNGSNLDKCRWYAFDAAMDLHWLTGANFSEDIGSFITLNGVKFETEHWVGTNDKKLYYISQDIHHIYYEGSTMKALSSCRENEMTAFQYWKVVDSISQSVLLSRKYSKKEPNPNITKLIDLAVEKIENDLHNYFLTKDT
;
A
#
# COMPACT_ATOMS: atom_id res chain seq x y z
N MET A 1 -11.57 26.03 -12.51
CA MET A 1 -11.04 25.13 -11.46
C MET A 1 -10.83 23.75 -12.06
N VAL A 2 -9.69 23.11 -11.81
CA VAL A 2 -9.39 21.75 -12.32
C VAL A 2 -10.22 20.74 -11.51
N LYS A 3 -11.01 19.89 -12.18
CA LYS A 3 -11.79 18.81 -11.54
C LYS A 3 -10.83 17.87 -10.79
N ARG A 4 -11.04 17.68 -9.48
CA ARG A 4 -10.25 16.75 -8.66
C ARG A 4 -10.51 15.29 -9.07
N SER A 5 -9.63 14.38 -8.67
CA SER A 5 -9.85 12.94 -8.83
C SER A 5 -11.01 12.48 -7.94
N GLU A 6 -11.98 11.80 -8.54
CA GLU A 6 -12.99 11.06 -7.78
C GLU A 6 -12.34 9.91 -7.01
N ILE A 7 -12.85 9.63 -5.82
CA ILE A 7 -12.45 8.50 -4.99
C ILE A 7 -12.68 7.20 -5.77
N LYS A 8 -11.73 6.28 -5.62
CA LYS A 8 -11.76 4.93 -6.19
C LYS A 8 -11.71 3.91 -5.07
N PHE A 9 -12.33 2.76 -5.32
CA PHE A 9 -12.38 1.64 -4.39
C PHE A 9 -11.53 0.52 -4.96
N ILE A 10 -10.47 0.17 -4.24
CA ILE A 10 -9.57 -0.92 -4.59
C ILE A 10 -10.00 -2.16 -3.82
N ARG A 11 -10.21 -3.26 -4.55
CA ARG A 11 -10.29 -4.59 -3.97
C ARG A 11 -8.89 -5.21 -4.03
N PRO A 12 -8.18 -5.39 -2.90
CA PRO A 12 -6.75 -5.74 -2.97
C PRO A 12 -6.48 -7.21 -3.31
N CYS A 13 -7.49 -8.09 -3.15
CA CYS A 13 -7.47 -9.48 -3.62
C CYS A 13 -8.66 -9.76 -4.53
N LEU A 14 -8.39 -10.19 -5.76
CA LEU A 14 -9.42 -10.56 -6.74
C LEU A 14 -9.57 -12.09 -6.80
N SER A 15 -10.78 -12.58 -7.06
CA SER A 15 -10.95 -13.99 -7.44
C SER A 15 -10.45 -14.19 -8.87
N ILE A 16 -9.83 -15.34 -9.15
CA ILE A 16 -9.39 -15.72 -10.50
C ILE A 16 -10.54 -15.79 -11.52
N TYR A 17 -11.79 -15.84 -11.03
CA TYR A 17 -13.01 -15.84 -11.84
C TYR A 17 -13.75 -14.49 -11.84
N GLU A 18 -13.30 -13.52 -11.04
CA GLU A 18 -13.97 -12.23 -10.86
C GLU A 18 -13.05 -11.11 -11.34
N ASN A 19 -13.00 -10.91 -12.66
CA ASN A 19 -12.35 -9.72 -13.21
C ASN A 19 -13.24 -8.49 -12.94
N ASN A 20 -12.63 -7.43 -12.39
CA ASN A 20 -13.17 -6.07 -12.32
C ASN A 20 -14.44 -5.90 -11.47
N LYS A 21 -14.50 -6.51 -10.28
CA LYS A 21 -15.56 -6.17 -9.32
C LYS A 21 -15.50 -4.68 -8.99
N VAL A 22 -16.64 -4.01 -9.18
CA VAL A 22 -16.82 -2.60 -8.81
C VAL A 22 -17.64 -2.57 -7.53
N LEU A 23 -17.15 -1.88 -6.52
CA LEU A 23 -17.93 -1.65 -5.31
C LEU A 23 -19.13 -0.75 -5.64
N THR A 24 -20.31 -1.33 -5.53
CA THR A 24 -21.60 -0.65 -5.74
C THR A 24 -22.53 -0.95 -4.56
N PRO A 25 -23.56 -0.11 -4.32
CA PRO A 25 -24.55 -0.41 -3.29
C PRO A 25 -25.20 -1.79 -3.44
N ALA A 26 -25.52 -2.18 -4.68
CA ALA A 26 -26.10 -3.50 -4.99
C ALA A 26 -25.15 -4.65 -4.62
N TYR A 27 -23.85 -4.50 -4.89
CA TYR A 27 -22.85 -5.50 -4.49
C TYR A 27 -22.71 -5.59 -2.97
N ALA A 28 -22.67 -4.47 -2.25
CA ALA A 28 -22.62 -4.46 -0.80
C ALA A 28 -23.83 -5.17 -0.16
N LEU A 29 -25.04 -4.93 -0.69
CA LEU A 29 -26.25 -5.62 -0.27
C LEU A 29 -26.19 -7.13 -0.56
N GLN A 30 -25.65 -7.52 -1.72
CA GLN A 30 -25.45 -8.93 -2.07
C GLN A 30 -24.50 -9.63 -1.07
N CYS A 31 -23.38 -9.00 -0.72
CA CYS A 31 -22.45 -9.54 0.28
C CYS A 31 -23.15 -9.80 1.63
N LEU A 32 -24.03 -8.89 2.05
CA LEU A 32 -24.78 -9.05 3.30
C LEU A 32 -25.66 -10.30 3.29
N THR A 33 -26.31 -10.61 2.17
CA THR A 33 -27.10 -11.85 2.01
C THR A 33 -26.25 -13.13 2.14
N LEU A 34 -24.94 -13.01 1.90
CA LEU A 34 -23.95 -14.08 2.02
C LEU A 34 -23.23 -14.10 3.38
N LYS A 35 -23.75 -13.36 4.38
CA LYS A 35 -23.12 -13.17 5.70
C LYS A 35 -21.73 -12.52 5.65
N LYS A 36 -21.52 -11.66 4.65
CA LYS A 36 -20.33 -10.82 4.51
C LYS A 36 -20.68 -9.34 4.63
N VAL A 37 -19.80 -8.54 5.22
CA VAL A 37 -19.94 -7.08 5.24
C VAL A 37 -18.75 -6.43 4.54
N ILE A 38 -19.02 -5.38 3.77
CA ILE A 38 -17.97 -4.59 3.15
C ILE A 38 -17.40 -3.61 4.17
N GLN A 39 -16.10 -3.66 4.42
CA GLN A 39 -15.39 -2.61 5.17
C GLN A 39 -14.55 -1.76 4.22
N ILE A 40 -14.86 -0.47 4.16
CA ILE A 40 -14.10 0.53 3.41
C ILE A 40 -13.07 1.18 4.35
N ASN A 41 -11.80 0.94 4.06
CA ASN A 41 -10.66 1.54 4.72
C ASN A 41 -10.27 2.82 3.95
N LEU A 42 -10.42 4.00 4.55
CA LEU A 42 -10.04 5.27 3.93
C LEU A 42 -8.56 5.56 4.17
N ASP A 43 -7.84 5.84 3.09
CA ASP A 43 -6.45 6.31 3.15
C ASP A 43 -6.34 7.78 3.55
N ASN A 44 -5.11 8.22 3.85
CA ASN A 44 -4.82 9.61 4.19
C ASN A 44 -5.26 10.59 3.08
N CYS A 45 -5.08 10.24 1.80
CA CYS A 45 -5.50 11.09 0.68
C CYS A 45 -7.00 11.39 0.68
N SER A 46 -7.83 10.41 1.06
CA SER A 46 -9.29 10.57 1.15
C SER A 46 -9.69 11.41 2.36
N LEU A 47 -9.02 11.24 3.50
CA LEU A 47 -9.25 12.05 4.70
C LEU A 47 -8.89 13.53 4.45
N GLN A 48 -7.79 13.81 3.76
CA GLN A 48 -7.43 15.17 3.35
C GLN A 48 -8.49 15.82 2.45
N ARG A 49 -9.28 15.05 1.69
CA ARG A 49 -10.43 15.59 0.94
C ARG A 49 -11.57 16.01 1.85
N MET A 50 -11.80 15.27 2.92
CA MET A 50 -12.83 15.60 3.90
C MET A 50 -12.46 16.89 4.65
N GLU A 51 -11.18 17.15 4.90
CA GLU A 51 -10.71 18.41 5.50
C GLU A 51 -11.00 19.66 4.64
N GLU A 52 -11.23 19.51 3.33
CA GLU A 52 -11.63 20.60 2.44
C GLU A 52 -13.13 20.98 2.60
N LEU A 53 -13.89 20.22 3.40
CA LEU A 53 -15.32 20.43 3.64
C LEU A 53 -15.58 21.12 4.99
N SER A 54 -16.69 21.86 5.06
CA SER A 54 -17.23 22.51 6.24
C SER A 54 -18.56 21.90 6.66
N SER A 55 -19.03 22.21 7.87
CA SER A 55 -20.36 21.82 8.37
C SER A 55 -21.54 22.34 7.56
N THR A 56 -21.31 23.26 6.62
CA THR A 56 -22.31 23.83 5.71
C THR A 56 -22.16 23.33 4.26
N SER A 57 -21.24 22.40 4.02
CA SER A 57 -20.95 21.90 2.67
C SER A 57 -22.13 21.16 2.05
N THR A 58 -22.29 21.27 0.74
CA THR A 58 -23.38 20.62 -0.01
C THR A 58 -22.90 19.36 -0.73
N LEU A 59 -23.82 18.58 -1.31
CA LEU A 59 -23.44 17.47 -2.19
C LEU A 59 -22.60 17.92 -3.41
N GLU A 60 -22.80 19.15 -3.89
CA GLU A 60 -21.96 19.70 -4.96
C GLU A 60 -20.53 20.00 -4.48
N ASP A 61 -20.33 20.37 -3.20
CA ASP A 61 -19.00 20.49 -2.61
C ASP A 61 -18.32 19.13 -2.46
N VAL A 62 -19.05 18.12 -2.00
CA VAL A 62 -18.58 16.72 -1.93
C VAL A 62 -18.14 16.24 -3.30
N LYS A 63 -18.93 16.50 -4.34
CA LYS A 63 -18.61 16.19 -5.73
C LYS A 63 -17.38 16.94 -6.23
N ARG A 64 -17.24 18.22 -5.87
CA ARG A 64 -16.08 19.06 -6.22
C ARG A 64 -14.78 18.53 -5.62
N VAL A 65 -14.80 18.04 -4.39
CA VAL A 65 -13.62 17.43 -3.73
C VAL A 65 -13.39 15.97 -4.13
N GLY A 66 -14.36 15.34 -4.82
CA GLY A 66 -14.23 14.00 -5.41
C GLY A 66 -14.75 12.87 -4.52
N LEU A 67 -15.58 13.15 -3.52
CA LEU A 67 -16.07 12.16 -2.55
C LEU A 67 -17.50 11.66 -2.83
N LEU A 68 -18.17 12.14 -3.88
CA LEU A 68 -19.56 11.78 -4.18
C LEU A 68 -19.79 10.26 -4.30
N PRO A 69 -18.92 9.47 -4.97
CA PRO A 69 -19.09 8.02 -5.04
C PRO A 69 -19.08 7.33 -3.66
N LEU A 70 -18.38 7.89 -2.67
CA LEU A 70 -18.41 7.39 -1.29
C LEU A 70 -19.75 7.70 -0.65
N VAL A 71 -20.27 8.92 -0.78
CA VAL A 71 -21.59 9.28 -0.22
C VAL A 71 -22.69 8.40 -0.80
N ASP A 72 -22.68 8.14 -2.10
CA ASP A 72 -23.67 7.26 -2.75
C ASP A 72 -23.65 5.84 -2.15
N LEU A 73 -22.46 5.31 -1.84
CA LEU A 73 -22.29 4.02 -1.16
C LEU A 73 -22.79 4.05 0.29
N LEU A 74 -22.47 5.10 1.05
CA LEU A 74 -22.87 5.22 2.45
C LEU A 74 -24.39 5.37 2.62
N GLN A 75 -25.05 6.03 1.67
CA GLN A 75 -26.50 6.26 1.73
C GLN A 75 -27.33 5.05 1.29
N SER A 76 -26.79 4.19 0.43
CA SER A 76 -27.56 3.12 -0.22
C SER A 76 -27.03 1.71 0.03
N GLY A 77 -25.78 1.57 0.46
CA GLY A 77 -25.12 0.30 0.70
C GLY A 77 -25.05 -0.06 2.18
N SER A 78 -25.02 -1.35 2.48
CA SER A 78 -24.67 -1.85 3.81
C SER A 78 -23.15 -2.02 3.90
N VAL A 79 -22.48 -0.94 4.32
CA VAL A 79 -21.02 -0.88 4.42
C VAL A 79 -20.59 -0.40 5.80
N CYS A 80 -19.40 -0.80 6.20
CA CYS A 80 -18.65 -0.24 7.32
C CYS A 80 -17.56 0.68 6.77
N LEU A 81 -17.22 1.73 7.52
CA LEU A 81 -16.22 2.72 7.14
C LEU A 81 -15.22 2.90 8.28
N THR A 82 -13.93 3.00 7.96
CA THR A 82 -12.91 3.35 8.95
C THR A 82 -11.90 4.34 8.38
N ALA A 83 -11.51 5.31 9.19
CA ALA A 83 -10.54 6.35 8.87
C ALA A 83 -9.10 5.90 9.10
N ILE A 84 -8.72 4.72 8.61
CA ILE A 84 -7.45 4.08 8.96
C ILE A 84 -6.21 4.90 8.54
N GLY A 85 -6.35 5.76 7.53
CA GLY A 85 -5.31 6.68 7.04
C GLY A 85 -4.79 7.66 8.09
N VAL A 86 -5.50 7.86 9.21
CA VAL A 86 -4.95 8.65 10.33
C VAL A 86 -3.73 8.00 10.96
N ASN A 87 -3.51 6.70 10.78
CA ASN A 87 -2.32 6.00 11.26
C ASN A 87 -1.05 6.38 10.48
N GLU A 88 -1.19 6.97 9.29
CA GLU A 88 -0.07 7.47 8.48
C GLU A 88 0.37 8.87 8.91
N MET A 89 -0.51 9.59 9.58
CA MET A 89 -0.36 11.01 9.83
C MET A 89 0.51 11.25 11.06
N PRO A 90 1.39 12.27 11.02
CA PRO A 90 1.98 12.82 12.24
C PRO A 90 0.88 13.31 13.19
N ASP A 91 1.11 13.17 14.50
CA ASP A 91 0.13 13.47 15.55
C ASP A 91 -0.52 14.86 15.42
N ILE A 92 0.24 15.88 15.01
CA ILE A 92 -0.23 17.26 14.81
C ILE A 92 -1.41 17.38 13.82
N TRP A 93 -1.62 16.37 12.96
CA TRP A 93 -2.70 16.37 11.97
C TRP A 93 -3.85 15.42 12.31
N VAL A 94 -3.69 14.54 13.31
CA VAL A 94 -4.68 13.49 13.63
C VAL A 94 -6.00 14.10 14.08
N GLU A 95 -5.98 15.07 15.00
CA GLU A 95 -7.18 15.74 15.50
C GLU A 95 -8.02 16.34 14.38
N LYS A 96 -7.37 17.14 13.52
CA LYS A 96 -8.02 17.81 12.39
C LYS A 96 -8.67 16.80 11.44
N SER A 97 -7.96 15.73 11.13
CA SER A 97 -8.40 14.71 10.17
C SER A 97 -9.56 13.89 10.73
N MET A 98 -9.49 13.51 12.01
CA MET A 98 -10.59 12.82 12.70
C MET A 98 -11.82 13.71 12.82
N ALA A 99 -11.66 14.99 13.15
CA ALA A 99 -12.77 15.93 13.17
C ALA A 99 -13.43 16.08 11.78
N ALA A 100 -12.63 16.15 10.72
CA ALA A 100 -13.13 16.21 9.35
C ALA A 100 -13.89 14.93 8.95
N TYR A 101 -13.35 13.75 9.29
CA TYR A 101 -14.02 12.47 9.08
C TYR A 101 -15.37 12.40 9.80
N GLN A 102 -15.40 12.76 11.09
CA GLN A 102 -16.60 12.72 11.90
C GLN A 102 -17.68 13.70 11.40
N ASN A 103 -17.27 14.90 11.01
CA ASN A 103 -18.18 15.88 10.39
C ASN A 103 -18.75 15.37 9.06
N PHE A 104 -17.91 14.75 8.23
CA PHE A 104 -18.36 14.14 6.97
C PHE A 104 -19.41 13.04 7.22
N CYS A 105 -19.15 12.12 8.15
CA CYS A 105 -20.08 11.05 8.51
C CYS A 105 -21.40 11.60 9.07
N HIS A 106 -21.36 12.56 10.00
CA HIS A 106 -22.57 13.17 10.55
C HIS A 106 -23.43 13.85 9.48
N GLN A 107 -22.80 14.54 8.55
CA GLN A 107 -23.49 15.36 7.56
C GLN A 107 -24.01 14.54 6.36
N PHE A 108 -23.21 13.59 5.87
CA PHE A 108 -23.52 12.86 4.63
C PHE A 108 -23.91 11.39 4.85
N TRP A 109 -23.80 10.89 6.09
CA TRP A 109 -24.22 9.55 6.51
C TRP A 109 -24.98 9.59 7.86
N PRO A 110 -26.11 10.33 7.97
CA PRO A 110 -26.74 10.63 9.26
C PRO A 110 -27.30 9.41 10.01
N SER A 111 -27.46 8.26 9.33
CA SER A 111 -27.94 7.02 9.94
C SER A 111 -26.81 6.09 10.43
N HIS A 112 -25.54 6.53 10.35
CA HIS A 112 -24.42 5.73 10.82
C HIS A 112 -24.46 5.53 12.34
N ILE A 113 -23.86 4.44 12.78
CA ILE A 113 -23.69 4.10 14.19
C ILE A 113 -22.25 3.62 14.33
N ASP A 114 -21.56 4.09 15.36
CA ASP A 114 -20.21 3.62 15.68
C ASP A 114 -20.25 2.15 16.10
N ASP A 115 -19.29 1.37 15.61
CA ASP A 115 -19.10 0.00 16.05
C ASP A 115 -18.71 -0.01 17.55
N PRO A 116 -19.29 -0.88 18.39
CA PRO A 116 -18.94 -0.94 19.81
C PRO A 116 -17.47 -1.30 20.08
N GLU A 117 -16.79 -1.92 19.11
CA GLU A 117 -15.37 -2.27 19.17
C GLU A 117 -14.48 -1.23 18.45
N ALA A 118 -15.04 -0.11 17.98
CA ALA A 118 -14.27 0.95 17.35
C ALA A 118 -13.24 1.53 18.32
N THR A 119 -12.00 1.64 17.85
CA THR A 119 -10.90 2.25 18.60
C THR A 119 -10.56 3.63 18.04
N PHE A 120 -10.01 4.48 18.90
CA PHE A 120 -9.43 5.76 18.52
C PHE A 120 -7.92 5.68 18.70
N ARG A 121 -7.19 6.28 17.76
CA ARG A 121 -5.75 6.46 17.90
C ARG A 121 -5.48 7.54 18.94
N ASP A 122 -4.67 7.22 19.94
CA ASP A 122 -4.10 8.22 20.83
C ASP A 122 -3.08 9.08 20.07
N TYR A 123 -3.11 10.39 20.28
CA TYR A 123 -2.18 11.34 19.68
C TYR A 123 -1.80 12.43 20.69
N SER A 124 -0.60 12.99 20.54
CA SER A 124 -0.12 14.11 21.34
C SER A 124 -0.54 15.46 20.73
N PRO A 125 -1.39 16.26 21.40
CA PRO A 125 -1.79 17.59 20.90
C PRO A 125 -0.61 18.57 20.78
N ASP A 126 0.45 18.35 21.57
CA ASP A 126 1.64 19.19 21.61
C ASP A 126 2.73 18.75 20.62
N ALA A 127 2.47 17.71 19.82
CA ALA A 127 3.42 17.21 18.83
C ALA A 127 3.79 18.29 17.80
N LYS A 128 5.08 18.35 17.46
CA LYS A 128 5.63 19.32 16.48
C LYS A 128 6.18 18.65 15.24
N GLU A 129 6.35 17.33 15.32
CA GLU A 129 6.90 16.47 14.29
C GLU A 129 5.95 16.46 13.10
N LYS A 130 6.49 16.79 11.93
CA LYS A 130 5.73 16.82 10.67
C LYS A 130 5.85 15.51 9.89
N LYS A 131 6.56 14.53 10.42
CA LYS A 131 6.83 13.23 9.82
C LYS A 131 6.85 12.16 10.90
N VAL A 132 6.29 11.00 10.57
CA VAL A 132 6.39 9.80 11.39
C VAL A 132 7.75 9.15 11.14
N LEU A 133 8.47 8.81 12.20
CA LEU A 133 9.74 8.10 12.12
C LEU A 133 9.52 6.62 12.44
N PHE A 134 9.98 5.74 11.55
CA PHE A 134 9.80 4.30 11.70
C PHE A 134 10.33 3.76 13.04
N GLN A 135 11.47 4.29 13.51
CA GLN A 135 12.11 3.86 14.76
C GLN A 135 11.29 4.24 16.02
N GLU A 136 10.41 5.22 15.91
CA GLU A 136 9.55 5.69 17.02
C GLU A 136 8.22 4.95 17.09
N LEU A 137 7.91 4.11 16.10
CA LEU A 137 6.72 3.27 16.11
C LEU A 137 6.78 2.20 17.20
N SER A 138 5.60 1.70 17.63
CA SER A 138 5.53 0.53 18.50
C SER A 138 6.12 -0.73 17.83
N ALA A 139 6.43 -1.76 18.62
CA ALA A 139 6.97 -3.01 18.08
C ALA A 139 5.99 -3.67 17.08
N GLU A 140 4.69 -3.59 17.36
CA GLU A 140 3.62 -4.10 16.51
C GLU A 140 3.58 -3.33 15.19
N ALA A 141 3.60 -2.00 15.24
CA ALA A 141 3.60 -1.17 14.04
C ALA A 141 4.88 -1.38 13.20
N ARG A 142 6.05 -1.49 13.83
CA ARG A 142 7.30 -1.86 13.12
C ARG A 142 7.21 -3.24 12.49
N THR A 143 6.52 -4.19 13.11
CA THR A 143 6.29 -5.52 12.53
C THR A 143 5.38 -5.44 11.30
N VAL A 144 4.31 -4.66 11.38
CA VAL A 144 3.33 -4.48 10.31
C VAL A 144 3.95 -3.81 9.07
N TYR A 145 4.65 -2.70 9.26
CA TYR A 145 5.21 -1.92 8.13
C TYR A 145 6.63 -2.34 7.74
N GLY A 146 7.35 -3.02 8.63
CA GLY A 146 8.79 -3.23 8.51
C GLY A 146 9.22 -4.03 7.29
N LEU A 147 8.45 -5.05 6.90
CA LEU A 147 8.72 -5.84 5.69
C LEU A 147 8.81 -4.94 4.45
N HIS A 148 7.79 -4.10 4.24
CA HIS A 148 7.73 -3.17 3.13
C HIS A 148 8.76 -2.03 3.28
N TYR A 149 8.96 -1.52 4.50
CA TYR A 149 9.93 -0.46 4.77
C TYR A 149 11.36 -0.87 4.42
N ILE A 150 11.79 -2.06 4.84
CA ILE A 150 13.11 -2.62 4.51
C ILE A 150 13.26 -2.79 3.00
N SER A 151 12.22 -3.31 2.35
CA SER A 151 12.21 -3.48 0.90
C SER A 151 12.44 -2.16 0.16
N MET A 152 11.69 -1.11 0.53
CA MET A 152 11.78 0.21 -0.11
C MET A 152 13.11 0.92 0.22
N LEU A 153 13.60 0.80 1.46
CA LEU A 153 14.92 1.29 1.84
C LEU A 153 16.02 0.58 1.04
N GLN A 154 15.94 -0.74 0.89
CA GLN A 154 16.97 -1.52 0.22
C GLN A 154 17.02 -1.24 -1.29
N ILE A 155 15.87 -0.98 -1.92
CA ILE A 155 15.83 -0.49 -3.30
C ILE A 155 16.63 0.82 -3.45
N GLN A 156 16.42 1.78 -2.55
CA GLN A 156 17.16 3.04 -2.55
C GLN A 156 18.66 2.83 -2.28
N ASN A 157 19.01 2.02 -1.28
CA ASN A 157 20.38 1.68 -0.95
C ASN A 157 21.13 1.08 -2.16
N ILE A 158 20.51 0.12 -2.85
CA ILE A 158 21.11 -0.51 -4.03
C ILE A 158 21.28 0.49 -5.18
N LYS A 159 20.31 1.38 -5.40
CA LYS A 159 20.43 2.40 -6.45
C LYS A 159 21.54 3.40 -6.18
N LEU A 160 21.81 3.72 -4.92
CA LEU A 160 22.85 4.68 -4.53
C LEU A 160 24.23 4.00 -4.45
N ASN A 161 24.39 3.00 -3.58
CA ASN A 161 25.67 2.34 -3.29
C ASN A 161 26.12 1.35 -4.38
N TYR A 162 25.19 0.82 -5.19
CA TYR A 162 25.47 -0.21 -6.20
C TYR A 162 25.10 0.27 -7.62
N SER A 163 25.19 1.59 -7.84
CA SER A 163 24.97 2.24 -9.13
C SER A 163 25.91 1.76 -10.25
N HIS A 164 27.04 1.15 -9.91
CA HIS A 164 27.97 0.55 -10.89
C HIS A 164 27.52 -0.82 -11.41
N LEU A 165 26.59 -1.51 -10.74
CA LEU A 165 26.10 -2.82 -11.15
C LEU A 165 25.06 -2.72 -12.28
N THR A 166 24.91 -3.80 -13.05
CA THR A 166 23.84 -3.91 -14.05
C THR A 166 22.46 -4.00 -13.37
N PRO A 167 21.38 -3.58 -14.05
CA PRO A 167 20.01 -3.69 -13.56
C PRO A 167 19.66 -5.07 -12.99
N GLU A 168 20.02 -6.14 -13.68
CA GLU A 168 19.76 -7.53 -13.28
C GLU A 168 20.51 -7.88 -12.00
N LYS A 169 21.78 -7.46 -11.89
CA LYS A 169 22.59 -7.73 -10.71
C LYS A 169 22.08 -6.94 -9.50
N ARG A 170 21.59 -5.72 -9.69
CA ARG A 170 20.93 -4.95 -8.61
C ARG A 170 19.67 -5.66 -8.10
N PHE A 171 18.84 -6.20 -9.00
CA PHE A 171 17.69 -6.99 -8.61
C PHE A 171 18.09 -8.26 -7.85
N GLU A 172 19.13 -8.96 -8.30
CA GLU A 172 19.66 -10.14 -7.63
C GLU A 172 20.16 -9.80 -6.21
N VAL A 173 20.91 -8.71 -6.05
CA VAL A 173 21.36 -8.21 -4.73
C VAL A 173 20.15 -7.93 -3.83
N TYR A 174 19.12 -7.24 -4.34
CA TYR A 174 17.89 -7.00 -3.59
C TYR A 174 17.27 -8.30 -3.07
N LEU A 175 17.06 -9.27 -3.96
CA LEU A 175 16.40 -10.54 -3.61
C LEU A 175 17.17 -11.30 -2.51
N TYR A 176 18.49 -11.42 -2.65
CA TYR A 176 19.31 -12.09 -1.63
C TYR A 176 19.47 -11.28 -0.34
N SER A 177 19.44 -9.94 -0.41
CA SER A 177 19.37 -9.09 0.79
C SER A 177 18.11 -9.36 1.60
N MET A 178 16.93 -9.38 0.95
CA MET A 178 15.66 -9.64 1.66
C MET A 178 15.65 -11.02 2.33
N ILE A 179 16.19 -12.03 1.65
CA ILE A 179 16.37 -13.39 2.22
C ILE A 179 17.30 -13.34 3.42
N SER A 180 18.43 -12.64 3.32
CA SER A 180 19.42 -12.57 4.40
C SER A 180 18.92 -11.77 5.60
N PHE A 181 18.11 -10.74 5.39
CA PHE A 181 17.67 -9.83 6.45
C PHE A 181 16.54 -10.42 7.28
N ILE A 182 15.48 -10.91 6.63
CA ILE A 182 14.24 -11.29 7.31
C ILE A 182 13.71 -12.65 6.86
N ASP A 183 14.39 -13.31 5.91
CA ASP A 183 13.98 -14.60 5.33
C ASP A 183 12.54 -14.60 4.79
N MET A 184 12.07 -13.44 4.32
CA MET A 184 10.72 -13.22 3.78
C MET A 184 10.81 -12.39 2.50
N ILE A 185 9.97 -12.76 1.51
CA ILE A 185 9.86 -12.04 0.24
C ILE A 185 8.37 -11.83 -0.03
N SER A 186 7.94 -10.58 -0.06
CA SER A 186 6.62 -10.20 -0.58
C SER A 186 6.67 -10.25 -2.11
N ALA A 187 5.75 -10.98 -2.73
CA ALA A 187 5.64 -11.03 -4.18
C ALA A 187 5.34 -9.64 -4.75
N TYR A 188 4.56 -8.82 -4.04
CA TYR A 188 4.21 -7.47 -4.44
C TYR A 188 5.47 -6.59 -4.47
N ASP A 189 6.24 -6.60 -3.39
CA ASP A 189 7.48 -5.85 -3.26
C ASP A 189 8.52 -6.26 -4.31
N LEU A 190 8.55 -7.56 -4.63
CA LEU A 190 9.42 -8.11 -5.64
C LEU A 190 9.09 -7.56 -7.03
N GLU A 191 7.81 -7.43 -7.39
CA GLU A 191 7.41 -6.78 -8.64
C GLU A 191 7.79 -5.29 -8.65
N ILE A 192 7.58 -4.57 -7.55
CA ILE A 192 8.03 -3.17 -7.41
C ILE A 192 9.55 -3.06 -7.63
N ALA A 193 10.34 -3.96 -7.03
CA ALA A 193 11.79 -3.98 -7.19
C ALA A 193 12.21 -4.20 -8.65
N LYS A 194 11.54 -5.09 -9.39
CA LYS A 194 11.80 -5.27 -10.83
C LYS A 194 11.57 -3.96 -11.61
N TYR A 195 10.46 -3.26 -11.37
CA TYR A 195 10.21 -1.96 -12.02
C TYR A 195 11.19 -0.86 -11.57
N ALA A 196 11.64 -0.89 -10.32
CA ALA A 196 12.60 0.07 -9.78
C ALA A 196 13.98 -0.07 -10.43
N PHE A 197 14.46 -1.31 -10.61
CA PHE A 197 15.76 -1.58 -11.24
C PHE A 197 15.71 -1.59 -12.76
N TRP A 198 14.52 -1.64 -13.38
CA TRP A 198 14.38 -1.53 -14.83
C TRP A 198 14.76 -0.11 -15.33
N ASP A 199 15.99 -0.03 -15.82
CA ASP A 199 16.59 1.16 -16.41
C ASP A 199 16.62 0.99 -17.93
N LEU A 200 15.99 1.93 -18.63
CA LEU A 200 15.96 2.04 -20.08
C LEU A 200 16.42 3.44 -20.46
N ASP A 201 17.06 3.57 -21.61
CA ASP A 201 17.32 4.87 -22.21
C ASP A 201 16.01 5.55 -22.68
N SER A 202 16.06 6.87 -22.87
CA SER A 202 14.87 7.65 -23.23
C SER A 202 14.26 7.24 -24.58
N ASN A 203 15.06 6.77 -25.54
CA ASN A 203 14.55 6.36 -26.85
C ASN A 203 13.77 5.05 -26.74
N ALA A 204 14.30 4.08 -25.99
CA ALA A 204 13.60 2.84 -25.70
C ALA A 204 12.28 3.09 -24.95
N ILE A 205 12.27 4.01 -23.98
CA ILE A 205 11.05 4.36 -23.23
C ILE A 205 9.97 4.94 -24.16
N ASN A 206 10.34 5.84 -25.08
CA ASN A 206 9.39 6.51 -25.98
C ASN A 206 8.75 5.57 -27.00
N GLN A 207 9.30 4.37 -27.20
CA GLN A 207 8.75 3.36 -28.11
C GLN A 207 7.82 2.38 -27.41
N LEU A 208 7.71 2.44 -26.07
CA LEU A 208 6.82 1.57 -25.32
C LEU A 208 5.36 2.02 -25.46
N PRO A 209 4.41 1.06 -25.43
CA PRO A 209 2.99 1.38 -25.27
C PRO A 209 2.72 2.28 -24.06
N GLU A 210 1.70 3.13 -24.18
CA GLU A 210 1.31 4.09 -23.13
C GLU A 210 0.95 3.40 -21.80
N SER A 211 0.41 2.18 -21.84
CA SER A 211 0.12 1.39 -20.63
C SER A 211 1.39 1.13 -19.81
N ILE A 212 2.47 0.69 -20.46
CA ILE A 212 3.76 0.41 -19.83
C ILE A 212 4.39 1.70 -19.34
N HIS A 213 4.32 2.77 -20.14
CA HIS A 213 4.83 4.08 -19.77
C HIS A 213 4.15 4.61 -18.51
N THR A 214 2.81 4.58 -18.48
CA THR A 214 1.99 5.01 -17.35
C THR A 214 2.24 4.16 -16.11
N ARG A 215 2.24 2.83 -16.22
CA ARG A 215 2.53 1.92 -15.10
C ARG A 215 3.90 2.19 -14.51
N ARG A 216 4.93 2.26 -15.34
CA ARG A 216 6.31 2.55 -14.91
C ARG A 216 6.37 3.90 -14.19
N LYS A 217 5.74 4.94 -14.76
CA LYS A 217 5.68 6.26 -14.14
C LYS A 217 5.03 6.19 -12.75
N TYR A 218 3.86 5.58 -12.63
CA TYR A 218 3.13 5.51 -11.36
C TYR A 218 3.84 4.66 -10.31
N ILE A 219 4.41 3.51 -10.68
CA ILE A 219 5.22 2.71 -9.74
C ILE A 219 6.40 3.53 -9.24
N LYS A 220 7.11 4.25 -10.13
CA LYS A 220 8.23 5.09 -9.72
C LYS A 220 7.76 6.25 -8.82
N GLU A 221 6.68 6.94 -9.17
CA GLU A 221 6.17 8.07 -8.38
C GLU A 221 5.59 7.70 -7.01
N ASN A 222 5.19 6.45 -6.76
CA ASN A 222 4.70 6.00 -5.45
C ASN A 222 5.78 5.28 -4.65
N PHE A 223 6.45 4.30 -5.26
CA PHE A 223 7.28 3.34 -4.52
C PHE A 223 8.78 3.51 -4.73
N TYR A 224 9.21 4.37 -5.64
CA TYR A 224 10.63 4.58 -5.94
C TYR A 224 10.99 6.06 -6.07
N LYS A 225 11.41 6.65 -4.95
CA LYS A 225 12.00 7.99 -4.90
C LYS A 225 13.35 7.92 -4.21
N ASN A 226 14.41 8.32 -4.91
CA ASN A 226 15.73 8.45 -4.28
C ASN A 226 15.73 9.66 -3.35
N GLY A 227 15.96 9.44 -2.06
CA GLY A 227 16.22 10.51 -1.12
C GLY A 227 17.50 11.28 -1.48
N SER A 228 17.48 12.60 -1.27
CA SER A 228 18.68 13.43 -1.40
C SER A 228 19.60 13.37 -0.18
N ASN A 229 19.12 12.79 0.92
CA ASN A 229 19.82 12.54 2.18
C ASN A 229 19.11 11.38 2.92
N LEU A 230 19.69 10.94 4.04
CA LEU A 230 19.17 9.82 4.82
C LEU A 230 17.71 10.03 5.26
N ASP A 231 17.36 11.22 5.76
CA ASP A 231 16.00 11.49 6.24
C ASP A 231 14.97 11.40 5.11
N LYS A 232 15.28 11.89 3.92
CA LYS A 232 14.40 11.70 2.75
C LYS A 232 14.30 10.24 2.35
N CYS A 233 15.39 9.46 2.44
CA CYS A 233 15.33 8.03 2.17
C CYS A 233 14.36 7.33 3.12
N ARG A 234 14.45 7.62 4.42
CA ARG A 234 13.54 7.14 5.46
C ARG A 234 12.09 7.53 5.16
N TRP A 235 11.84 8.81 4.91
CA TRP A 235 10.47 9.29 4.66
C TRP A 235 9.86 8.67 3.42
N TYR A 236 10.59 8.60 2.31
CA TYR A 236 10.06 7.99 1.07
C TYR A 236 9.86 6.48 1.20
N ALA A 237 10.73 5.78 1.92
CA ALA A 237 10.53 4.35 2.15
C ALA A 237 9.32 4.08 3.05
N PHE A 238 9.11 4.91 4.08
CA PHE A 238 7.98 4.73 4.99
C PHE A 238 6.63 5.07 4.33
N ASP A 239 6.57 6.16 3.56
CA ASP A 239 5.41 6.53 2.72
C ASP A 239 5.02 5.36 1.80
N ALA A 240 5.99 4.83 1.06
CA ALA A 240 5.79 3.68 0.19
C ALA A 240 5.38 2.39 0.93
N ALA A 241 5.89 2.18 2.16
CA ALA A 241 5.54 1.03 2.98
C ALA A 241 4.09 1.06 3.47
N MET A 242 3.56 2.25 3.79
CA MET A 242 2.16 2.44 4.17
C MET A 242 1.24 2.21 2.97
N ASP A 243 1.57 2.76 1.80
CA ASP A 243 0.83 2.51 0.56
C ASP A 243 0.77 1.01 0.22
N LEU A 244 1.87 0.28 0.37
CA LEU A 244 1.90 -1.18 0.19
C LEU A 244 1.05 -1.89 1.25
N HIS A 245 1.13 -1.46 2.51
CA HIS A 245 0.31 -2.01 3.58
C HIS A 245 -1.19 -1.87 3.29
N TRP A 246 -1.65 -0.79 2.65
CA TRP A 246 -3.05 -0.69 2.24
C TRP A 246 -3.48 -1.77 1.26
N LEU A 247 -2.57 -2.15 0.37
CA LEU A 247 -2.83 -3.16 -0.65
C LEU A 247 -2.65 -4.59 -0.14
N THR A 248 -1.95 -4.80 0.97
CA THR A 248 -1.64 -6.15 1.51
C THR A 248 -2.31 -6.43 2.86
N GLY A 249 -2.37 -5.46 3.76
CA GLY A 249 -2.93 -5.59 5.11
C GLY A 249 -4.43 -5.88 5.11
N ALA A 250 -5.17 -5.29 4.18
CA ALA A 250 -6.59 -5.61 3.94
C ALA A 250 -6.78 -7.10 3.62
N ASN A 251 -5.91 -7.68 2.78
CA ASN A 251 -5.97 -9.10 2.44
C ASN A 251 -5.60 -9.97 3.64
N PHE A 252 -4.57 -9.59 4.40
CA PHE A 252 -4.15 -10.32 5.59
C PHE A 252 -5.28 -10.42 6.62
N SER A 253 -6.03 -9.34 6.84
CA SER A 253 -7.20 -9.32 7.72
C SER A 253 -8.26 -10.37 7.31
N GLU A 254 -8.54 -10.50 6.02
CA GLU A 254 -9.46 -11.55 5.52
C GLU A 254 -8.87 -12.95 5.65
N ASP A 255 -7.56 -13.09 5.40
CA ASP A 255 -6.86 -14.38 5.43
C ASP A 255 -6.88 -15.00 6.83
N ILE A 256 -6.80 -14.16 7.88
CA ILE A 256 -6.91 -14.59 9.28
C ILE A 256 -8.38 -14.74 9.75
N GLY A 257 -9.35 -14.46 8.89
CA GLY A 257 -10.78 -14.63 9.17
C GLY A 257 -11.36 -13.57 10.11
N SER A 258 -11.00 -12.29 9.92
CA SER A 258 -11.60 -11.21 10.70
C SER A 258 -13.11 -11.09 10.44
N PHE A 259 -13.82 -10.59 11.45
CA PHE A 259 -15.27 -10.44 11.42
C PHE A 259 -15.67 -9.12 12.06
N ILE A 260 -16.83 -8.60 11.66
CA ILE A 260 -17.51 -7.47 12.31
C ILE A 260 -18.80 -7.99 12.94
N THR A 261 -19.14 -7.49 14.13
CA THR A 261 -20.38 -7.85 14.81
C THR A 261 -21.44 -6.77 14.59
N LEU A 262 -22.44 -7.04 13.76
CA LEU A 262 -23.58 -6.15 13.54
C LEU A 262 -24.80 -6.70 14.28
N ASN A 263 -25.35 -5.93 15.22
CA ASN A 263 -26.54 -6.31 16.00
C ASN A 263 -26.42 -7.71 16.66
N GLY A 264 -25.23 -8.05 17.16
CA GLY A 264 -24.96 -9.35 17.80
C GLY A 264 -24.71 -10.51 16.83
N VAL A 265 -24.69 -10.27 15.52
CA VAL A 265 -24.39 -11.27 14.49
C VAL A 265 -23.01 -11.00 13.89
N LYS A 266 -22.17 -12.04 13.82
CA LYS A 266 -20.85 -11.95 13.19
C LYS A 266 -20.95 -12.09 11.68
N PHE A 267 -20.33 -11.16 10.97
CA PHE A 267 -20.19 -11.16 9.51
C PHE A 267 -18.71 -11.25 9.16
N GLU A 268 -18.38 -12.10 8.19
CA GLU A 268 -17.04 -12.07 7.56
C GLU A 268 -16.83 -10.71 6.90
N THR A 269 -15.61 -10.20 6.95
CA THR A 269 -15.26 -8.91 6.35
C THR A 269 -14.73 -9.10 4.94
N GLU A 270 -15.19 -8.25 4.02
CA GLU A 270 -14.53 -8.02 2.74
C GLU A 270 -13.99 -6.59 2.74
N HIS A 271 -12.66 -6.46 2.74
CA HIS A 271 -11.98 -5.20 2.83
C HIS A 271 -11.77 -4.56 1.45
N TRP A 272 -12.05 -3.26 1.41
CA TRP A 272 -11.83 -2.37 0.28
C TRP A 272 -11.06 -1.15 0.74
N VAL A 273 -10.19 -0.61 -0.12
CA VAL A 273 -9.48 0.64 0.14
C VAL A 273 -10.13 1.77 -0.64
N GLY A 274 -10.63 2.79 0.05
CA GLY A 274 -11.08 4.03 -0.56
C GLY A 274 -9.91 5.01 -0.68
N THR A 275 -9.56 5.40 -1.91
CA THR A 275 -8.44 6.31 -2.18
C THR A 275 -8.76 7.35 -3.24
N ASN A 276 -8.30 8.59 -3.04
CA ASN A 276 -8.26 9.62 -4.08
C ASN A 276 -6.93 9.65 -4.85
N ASP A 277 -5.94 8.81 -4.49
CA ASP A 277 -4.70 8.61 -5.24
C ASP A 277 -4.97 7.73 -6.46
N LYS A 278 -5.10 8.40 -7.62
CA LYS A 278 -5.28 7.74 -8.91
C LYS A 278 -4.14 6.78 -9.24
N LYS A 279 -2.90 7.13 -8.89
CA LYS A 279 -1.73 6.33 -9.22
C LYS A 279 -1.80 5.00 -8.45
N LEU A 280 -2.11 5.04 -7.16
CA LEU A 280 -2.28 3.83 -6.33
C LEU A 280 -3.39 2.92 -6.90
N TYR A 281 -4.53 3.52 -7.30
CA TYR A 281 -5.60 2.78 -7.96
C TYR A 281 -5.16 2.11 -9.27
N TYR A 282 -4.45 2.81 -10.15
CA TYR A 282 -3.98 2.21 -11.41
C TYR A 282 -2.97 1.09 -11.16
N ILE A 283 -2.05 1.26 -10.22
CA ILE A 283 -1.08 0.22 -9.88
C ILE A 283 -1.79 -1.04 -9.36
N SER A 284 -2.84 -0.90 -8.55
CA SER A 284 -3.58 -2.06 -8.04
C SER A 284 -4.36 -2.82 -9.13
N GLN A 285 -4.68 -2.17 -10.27
CA GLN A 285 -5.24 -2.90 -11.41
C GLN A 285 -4.17 -3.76 -12.11
N ASP A 286 -2.93 -3.29 -12.12
CA ASP A 286 -1.82 -3.98 -12.78
C ASP A 286 -1.13 -5.02 -11.89
N ILE A 287 -1.12 -4.82 -10.58
CA ILE A 287 -0.49 -5.71 -9.60
C ILE A 287 -1.48 -5.88 -8.45
N HIS A 288 -1.94 -7.11 -8.20
CA HIS A 288 -2.89 -7.40 -7.12
C HIS A 288 -2.79 -8.84 -6.68
N HIS A 289 -3.25 -9.13 -5.47
CA HIS A 289 -3.37 -10.50 -5.03
C HIS A 289 -4.52 -11.21 -5.73
N ILE A 290 -4.38 -12.52 -5.89
CA ILE A 290 -5.47 -13.38 -6.36
C ILE A 290 -5.75 -14.46 -5.33
N TYR A 291 -7.04 -14.75 -5.13
CA TYR A 291 -7.45 -15.80 -4.22
C TYR A 291 -6.94 -17.16 -4.74
N TYR A 292 -6.12 -17.83 -3.94
CA TYR A 292 -5.46 -19.07 -4.35
C TYR A 292 -5.25 -19.99 -3.15
N GLU A 293 -5.63 -21.27 -3.30
CA GLU A 293 -5.50 -22.31 -2.27
C GLU A 293 -5.99 -21.86 -0.87
N GLY A 294 -7.21 -21.31 -0.82
CA GLY A 294 -7.85 -20.92 0.43
C GLY A 294 -7.40 -19.59 1.02
N SER A 295 -6.53 -18.83 0.32
CA SER A 295 -5.89 -17.65 0.87
C SER A 295 -5.94 -16.44 -0.07
N THR A 296 -6.06 -15.25 0.51
CA THR A 296 -5.99 -13.96 -0.18
C THR A 296 -4.55 -13.46 -0.34
N MET A 297 -3.57 -14.16 0.25
CA MET A 297 -2.18 -13.71 0.36
C MET A 297 -1.19 -14.60 -0.42
N LYS A 298 -1.60 -15.79 -0.88
CA LYS A 298 -0.70 -16.82 -1.45
C LYS A 298 -0.27 -16.58 -2.89
N ALA A 299 -1.01 -15.81 -3.67
CA ALA A 299 -0.73 -15.59 -5.08
C ALA A 299 -0.89 -14.12 -5.46
N LEU A 300 -0.11 -13.71 -6.46
CA LEU A 300 -0.09 -12.36 -7.01
C LEU A 300 -0.25 -12.47 -8.53
N SER A 301 -1.12 -11.64 -9.07
CA SER A 301 -1.23 -11.36 -10.50
C SER A 301 -0.47 -10.08 -10.82
N SER A 302 0.31 -10.08 -11.89
CA SER A 302 0.93 -8.88 -12.42
C SER A 302 0.77 -8.79 -13.93
N CYS A 303 0.48 -7.59 -14.42
CA CYS A 303 0.40 -7.33 -15.85
C CYS A 303 1.81 -7.25 -16.45
N ARG A 304 2.03 -8.05 -17.50
CA ARG A 304 3.27 -8.08 -18.29
C ARG A 304 2.89 -8.13 -19.77
N GLU A 305 2.97 -7.01 -20.47
CA GLU A 305 2.68 -6.96 -21.90
C GLU A 305 3.74 -7.68 -22.73
N ASN A 306 3.37 -8.15 -23.92
CA ASN A 306 4.26 -8.91 -24.80
C ASN A 306 5.52 -8.12 -25.18
N GLU A 307 5.41 -6.81 -25.32
CA GLU A 307 6.53 -5.90 -25.59
C GLU A 307 7.60 -5.99 -24.50
N MET A 308 7.22 -6.27 -23.25
CA MET A 308 8.18 -6.44 -22.15
C MET A 308 9.06 -7.69 -22.34
N THR A 309 8.59 -8.70 -23.08
CA THR A 309 9.35 -9.91 -23.39
C THR A 309 10.50 -9.67 -24.38
N ALA A 310 10.49 -8.54 -25.09
CA ALA A 310 11.60 -8.16 -25.96
C ALA A 310 12.86 -7.78 -25.16
N PHE A 311 12.70 -7.36 -23.90
CA PHE A 311 13.82 -6.94 -23.07
C PHE A 311 14.41 -8.14 -22.30
N GLN A 312 15.72 -8.34 -22.45
CA GLN A 312 16.45 -9.39 -21.72
C GLN A 312 16.33 -9.24 -20.21
N TYR A 313 16.26 -7.99 -19.72
CA TYR A 313 16.08 -7.66 -18.31
C TYR A 313 14.93 -8.46 -17.67
N TRP A 314 13.73 -8.41 -18.25
CA TRP A 314 12.53 -9.05 -17.68
C TRP A 314 12.67 -10.57 -17.63
N LYS A 315 13.23 -11.18 -18.70
CA LYS A 315 13.51 -12.62 -18.74
C LYS A 315 14.45 -13.05 -17.61
N VAL A 316 15.50 -12.28 -17.36
CA VAL A 316 16.51 -12.60 -16.35
C VAL A 316 15.93 -12.45 -14.95
N VAL A 317 15.31 -11.32 -14.62
CA VAL A 317 14.78 -11.08 -13.27
C VAL A 317 13.60 -12.01 -12.94
N ASP A 318 12.75 -12.34 -13.91
CA ASP A 318 11.67 -13.31 -13.73
C ASP A 318 12.25 -14.71 -13.48
N SER A 319 13.26 -15.13 -14.27
CA SER A 319 13.93 -16.42 -14.07
C SER A 319 14.64 -16.53 -12.71
N ILE A 320 15.33 -15.47 -12.27
CA ILE A 320 15.99 -15.43 -10.96
C ILE A 320 14.94 -15.55 -9.86
N SER A 321 13.87 -14.75 -9.93
CA SER A 321 12.80 -14.77 -8.93
C SER A 321 12.13 -16.14 -8.82
N GLN A 322 11.78 -16.75 -9.96
CA GLN A 322 11.12 -18.05 -9.99
C GLN A 322 12.01 -19.16 -9.42
N SER A 323 13.29 -19.21 -9.80
CA SER A 323 14.23 -20.20 -9.31
C SER A 323 14.38 -20.14 -7.78
N VAL A 324 14.55 -18.94 -7.24
CA VAL A 324 14.70 -18.71 -5.80
C VAL A 324 13.41 -19.04 -5.05
N LEU A 325 12.25 -18.56 -5.51
CA LEU A 325 10.98 -18.81 -4.84
C LEU A 325 10.59 -20.30 -4.86
N LEU A 326 10.84 -21.01 -5.97
CA LEU A 326 10.63 -22.45 -6.06
C LEU A 326 11.53 -23.20 -5.08
N SER A 327 12.83 -22.90 -5.05
CA SER A 327 13.76 -23.52 -4.10
C SER A 327 13.31 -23.34 -2.65
N ARG A 328 12.86 -22.13 -2.30
CA ARG A 328 12.35 -21.81 -0.96
C ARG A 328 11.04 -22.53 -0.62
N LYS A 329 10.14 -22.71 -1.59
CA LYS A 329 8.89 -23.47 -1.38
C LYS A 329 9.16 -24.89 -0.87
N TYR A 330 10.29 -25.50 -1.26
CA TYR A 330 10.67 -26.85 -0.85
C TYR A 330 11.53 -26.91 0.43
N SER A 331 12.07 -25.80 0.92
CA SER A 331 13.03 -25.81 2.03
C SER A 331 12.40 -25.94 3.43
N LYS A 332 11.06 -25.85 3.55
CA LYS A 332 10.28 -26.00 4.80
C LYS A 332 10.91 -25.33 6.03
N LYS A 333 11.46 -24.13 5.87
CA LYS A 333 11.95 -23.36 7.01
C LYS A 333 10.79 -22.84 7.85
N GLU A 334 10.88 -23.03 9.15
CA GLU A 334 9.97 -22.42 10.11
C GLU A 334 10.19 -20.89 10.16
N PRO A 335 9.12 -20.08 10.29
CA PRO A 335 9.24 -18.64 10.47
C PRO A 335 10.06 -18.30 11.72
N ASN A 336 10.84 -17.22 11.65
CA ASN A 336 11.55 -16.74 12.84
C ASN A 336 10.54 -16.12 13.83
N PRO A 337 10.47 -16.58 15.09
CA PRO A 337 9.51 -16.05 16.06
C PRO A 337 9.77 -14.59 16.47
N ASN A 338 10.95 -14.03 16.17
CA ASN A 338 11.31 -12.66 16.50
C ASN A 338 11.55 -11.81 15.24
N ILE A 339 10.52 -11.72 14.39
CA ILE A 339 10.56 -10.96 13.13
C ILE A 339 10.85 -9.47 13.36
N THR A 340 10.32 -8.87 14.43
CA THR A 340 10.52 -7.45 14.75
C THR A 340 12.00 -7.14 14.96
N LYS A 341 12.73 -7.99 15.67
CA LYS A 341 14.17 -7.81 15.87
C LYS A 341 14.96 -7.93 14.57
N LEU A 342 14.59 -8.86 13.70
CA LEU A 342 15.22 -8.97 12.37
C LEU A 342 14.96 -7.72 11.54
N ILE A 343 13.75 -7.19 11.62
CA ILE A 343 13.38 -5.93 10.96
C ILE A 343 14.25 -4.79 11.46
N ASP A 344 14.35 -4.61 12.78
CA ASP A 344 15.13 -3.53 13.40
C ASP A 344 16.62 -3.61 13.00
N LEU A 345 17.21 -4.82 13.01
CA LEU A 345 18.60 -5.05 12.59
C LEU A 345 18.83 -4.75 11.10
N ALA A 346 17.87 -5.11 10.24
CA ALA A 346 17.95 -4.84 8.80
C ALA A 346 17.85 -3.35 8.52
N VAL A 347 16.93 -2.65 9.18
CA VAL A 347 16.79 -1.19 9.08
C VAL A 347 18.09 -0.50 9.51
N GLU A 348 18.64 -0.86 10.67
CA GLU A 348 19.90 -0.30 11.16
C GLU A 348 21.04 -0.50 10.14
N LYS A 349 21.17 -1.71 9.58
CA LYS A 349 22.20 -2.01 8.57
C LYS A 349 22.06 -1.14 7.33
N ILE A 350 20.85 -1.05 6.77
CA ILE A 350 20.60 -0.32 5.52
C ILE A 350 20.76 1.19 5.74
N GLU A 351 20.25 1.72 6.85
CA GLU A 351 20.38 3.15 7.17
C GLU A 351 21.83 3.55 7.41
N ASN A 352 22.65 2.68 8.01
CA ASN A 352 24.09 2.90 8.13
C ASN A 352 24.80 2.92 6.76
N ASP A 353 24.44 2.02 5.85
CA ASP A 353 24.99 2.02 4.48
C ASP A 353 24.61 3.30 3.70
N LEU A 354 23.37 3.76 3.86
CA LEU A 354 22.90 5.02 3.28
C LEU A 354 23.59 6.23 3.92
N HIS A 355 23.79 6.24 5.24
CA HIS A 355 24.50 7.29 5.95
C HIS A 355 25.93 7.45 5.40
N ASN A 356 26.66 6.34 5.29
CA ASN A 356 28.02 6.33 4.74
C ASN A 356 28.09 6.82 3.29
N TYR A 357 27.10 6.47 2.45
CA TYR A 357 27.00 6.99 1.10
C TYR A 357 26.92 8.52 1.08
N PHE A 358 26.08 9.12 1.92
CA PHE A 358 25.93 10.58 1.95
C PHE A 358 27.15 11.29 2.55
N LEU A 359 27.80 10.70 3.56
CA LEU A 359 29.05 11.24 4.11
C LEU A 359 30.18 11.30 3.08
N THR A 360 30.31 10.26 2.25
CA THR A 360 31.38 10.16 1.24
C THR A 360 31.10 10.94 -0.04
N LYS A 361 29.84 11.30 -0.31
CA LYS A 361 29.44 12.11 -1.46
C LYS A 361 29.74 13.60 -1.27
N ASP A 362 29.74 14.06 -0.02
CA ASP A 362 29.96 15.47 0.35
C ASP A 362 31.46 15.79 0.60
N THR A 363 32.35 14.81 0.45
CA THR A 363 33.82 14.94 0.40
C THR A 363 34.33 14.76 -1.01
#